data_AF-A0A7S0N2L2-F1
#
_entry.id   AF-A0A7S0N2L2-F1
#
_cell.length_a   1.000
_cell.length_b   1.000
_cell.length_c   1.000
_cell.angle_alpha   90.00
_cell.angle_beta   90.00
_cell.angle_gamma   90.00
#
_symmetry.space_group_name_H-M   'P 1'
#
loop_
_entity.id
_entity.type
_entity.pdbx_description
1 polymer ?
#
loop_
_entity_poly.entity_id
_entity_poly.type
_entity_poly.pdbx_seq_one_letter_code
_entity_poly.pdbx_strand_id
1 'polypeptide(L)'
;GVSQPMPKRPRLTSKASFEIPDDIVDSFEILWGKYKEEIQEAETAALQKQFSPDDPPIIKYHRKSGPCPYLSENFPCSIMFEGSEWPTVQHLFQASKIDKSAKNIDQLRMDIRNEPDLKRVKALGHKVPLDKEFEDVGHKLNVMFKITYQKFRQNPHLAARILHETADKPIWHFCEDVFWGTSKSEIEPLSQEPKSCRSHSGRTVATKPWWSGDNWNGKILTVVRILLNERISLRPQDLKSMVEEDFRKHCPCPEEFFQQSTAALRHPHTQQLKK
;
A
#
# COMPACT_ATOMS: atom_id res chain seq x y z
N GLY A 1 -59.26 3.60 9.75
CA GLY A 1 -57.98 2.94 10.04
C GLY A 1 -56.89 3.96 9.93
N VAL A 2 -56.18 4.22 11.02
CA VAL A 2 -55.22 5.33 11.17
C VAL A 2 -53.98 5.09 10.31
N SER A 3 -53.66 6.06 9.43
CA SER A 3 -52.44 6.07 8.61
C SER A 3 -51.22 6.16 9.54
N GLN A 4 -50.35 5.14 9.50
CA GLN A 4 -49.10 5.19 10.26
C GLN A 4 -48.15 6.24 9.68
N PRO A 5 -47.45 7.02 10.53
CA PRO A 5 -46.46 7.97 10.06
C PRO A 5 -45.20 7.21 9.59
N MET A 6 -44.70 7.58 8.41
CA MET A 6 -43.42 7.10 7.89
C MET A 6 -42.29 7.35 8.90
N PRO A 7 -41.32 6.42 9.04
CA PRO A 7 -40.17 6.62 9.91
C PRO A 7 -39.39 7.84 9.42
N LYS A 8 -39.21 8.82 10.31
CA LYS A 8 -38.36 10.00 10.06
C LYS A 8 -36.94 9.50 9.78
N ARG A 9 -36.38 9.85 8.62
CA ARG A 9 -34.94 9.63 8.33
C ARG A 9 -34.11 10.21 9.49
N PRO A 10 -33.03 9.53 9.92
CA PRO A 10 -32.15 10.06 10.94
C PRO A 10 -31.63 11.44 10.48
N ARG A 11 -31.82 12.46 11.33
CA ARG A 11 -31.09 13.73 11.19
C ARG A 11 -29.61 13.41 11.37
N LEU A 12 -28.83 13.54 10.30
CA LEU A 12 -27.38 13.62 10.38
C LEU A 12 -27.03 14.85 11.24
N THR A 13 -26.70 14.60 12.50
CA THR A 13 -26.16 15.62 13.39
C THR A 13 -24.74 15.92 12.94
N SER A 14 -24.51 17.20 12.64
CA SER A 14 -23.22 17.80 12.34
C SER A 14 -22.13 17.43 13.35
N LYS A 15 -20.90 17.25 12.82
CA LYS A 15 -19.63 16.82 13.45
C LYS A 15 -19.31 15.33 13.30
N ALA A 16 -19.20 14.86 12.06
CA ALA A 16 -18.26 13.79 11.77
C ALA A 16 -16.90 14.46 11.56
N SER A 17 -16.03 14.35 12.56
CA SER A 17 -14.59 14.56 12.37
C SER A 17 -14.10 13.56 11.32
N PHE A 18 -13.16 13.98 10.49
CA PHE A 18 -12.41 13.07 9.62
C PHE A 18 -11.56 12.15 10.50
N GLU A 19 -12.20 11.10 10.99
CA GLU A 19 -11.60 10.07 11.82
C GLU A 19 -11.68 8.78 11.03
N ILE A 20 -10.51 8.33 10.56
CA ILE A 20 -10.38 6.98 10.03
C ILE A 20 -10.58 6.02 11.21
N PRO A 21 -11.58 5.11 11.18
CA PRO A 21 -12.05 4.38 12.35
C PRO A 21 -10.92 3.74 13.18
N ASP A 22 -11.02 3.91 14.50
CA ASP A 22 -10.04 3.67 15.57
C ASP A 22 -9.54 2.24 15.80
N ASP A 23 -9.69 1.30 14.87
CA ASP A 23 -9.13 -0.01 15.15
C ASP A 23 -7.60 0.04 15.18
N ILE A 24 -6.94 1.01 14.55
CA ILE A 24 -5.53 1.34 14.82
C ILE A 24 -5.47 2.54 15.77
N VAL A 25 -5.05 2.27 17.00
CA VAL A 25 -4.88 3.28 18.06
C VAL A 25 -3.62 4.13 17.83
N ASP A 26 -2.58 3.54 17.23
CA ASP A 26 -1.29 4.20 17.04
C ASP A 26 -1.17 4.92 15.68
N SER A 27 -0.49 6.08 15.69
CA SER A 27 -0.13 6.75 14.44
C SER A 27 0.90 5.95 13.66
N PHE A 28 0.99 6.19 12.34
CA PHE A 28 2.06 5.60 11.53
C PHE A 28 3.45 5.90 12.10
N GLU A 29 3.66 7.09 12.66
CA GLU A 29 4.95 7.49 13.24
C GLU A 29 5.35 6.64 14.46
N ILE A 30 4.40 6.34 15.34
CA ILE A 30 4.63 5.47 16.51
C ILE A 30 5.00 4.06 16.05
N LEU A 31 4.20 3.50 15.12
CA LEU A 31 4.42 2.16 14.58
C LEU A 31 5.73 2.07 13.80
N TRP A 32 6.05 3.09 13.01
CA TRP A 32 7.32 3.20 12.33
C TRP A 32 8.47 3.26 13.33
N GLY A 33 8.36 4.06 14.39
CA GLY A 33 9.33 4.09 15.48
C GLY A 33 9.60 2.73 16.11
N LYS A 34 8.55 1.90 16.26
CA LYS A 34 8.63 0.53 16.79
C LYS A 34 9.34 -0.44 15.84
N TYR A 35 9.05 -0.38 14.54
CA TYR A 35 9.48 -1.41 13.58
C TYR A 35 10.63 -0.98 12.64
N LYS A 36 11.04 0.29 12.64
CA LYS A 36 12.00 0.82 11.65
C LYS A 36 13.32 0.07 11.62
N GLU A 37 13.86 -0.36 12.78
CA GLU A 37 15.17 -1.00 12.86
C GLU A 37 15.12 -2.39 12.22
N GLU A 38 14.13 -3.20 12.58
CA GLU A 38 13.88 -4.52 11.99
C GLU A 38 13.63 -4.41 10.46
N ILE A 39 12.83 -3.44 10.03
CA ILE A 39 12.55 -3.22 8.61
C ILE A 39 13.84 -2.84 7.86
N GLN A 40 14.67 -1.95 8.43
CA GLN A 40 15.94 -1.51 7.84
C GLN A 40 16.98 -2.64 7.78
N GLU A 41 17.03 -3.49 8.80
CA GLU A 41 17.88 -4.67 8.82
C GLU A 41 17.45 -5.67 7.73
N ALA A 42 16.15 -5.92 7.59
CA ALA A 42 15.62 -6.78 6.54
C ALA A 42 15.91 -6.24 5.13
N GLU A 43 15.76 -4.93 4.91
CA GLU A 43 16.12 -4.25 3.66
C GLU A 43 17.62 -4.38 3.36
N THR A 44 18.48 -4.15 4.35
CA THR A 44 19.93 -4.27 4.20
C THR A 44 20.35 -5.70 3.87
N ALA A 45 19.80 -6.68 4.60
CA ALA A 45 20.06 -8.09 4.34
C ALA A 45 19.59 -8.52 2.95
N ALA A 46 18.44 -8.01 2.50
CA ALA A 46 17.91 -8.31 1.17
C ALA A 46 18.79 -7.74 0.04
N LEU A 47 19.38 -6.56 0.23
CA LEU A 47 20.32 -5.97 -0.73
C LEU A 47 21.67 -6.69 -0.79
N GLN A 48 22.08 -7.35 0.30
CA GLN A 48 23.32 -8.13 0.36
C GLN A 48 23.16 -9.53 -0.25
N LYS A 49 21.94 -10.06 -0.34
CA LYS A 49 21.67 -11.37 -0.97
C LYS A 49 21.82 -11.26 -2.48
N GLN A 50 22.52 -12.23 -3.08
CA GLN A 50 22.50 -12.40 -4.53
C GLN A 50 21.07 -12.72 -5.00
N PHE A 51 20.67 -12.09 -6.11
CA PHE A 51 19.34 -12.29 -6.69
C PHE A 51 19.22 -13.71 -7.25
N SER A 52 18.42 -14.55 -6.60
CA SER A 52 17.81 -15.70 -7.26
C SER A 52 16.59 -15.21 -8.05
N PRO A 53 16.47 -15.52 -9.36
CA PRO A 53 15.29 -15.18 -10.15
C PRO A 53 13.99 -15.80 -9.61
N ASP A 54 14.10 -16.99 -9.01
CA ASP A 54 12.95 -17.78 -8.54
C ASP A 54 12.50 -17.40 -7.13
N ASP A 55 13.36 -16.75 -6.36
CA ASP A 55 13.07 -16.30 -4.99
C ASP A 55 13.69 -14.91 -4.75
N PRO A 56 13.08 -13.84 -5.29
CA PRO A 56 13.65 -12.52 -5.16
C PRO A 56 13.68 -12.13 -3.68
N PRO A 57 14.79 -11.54 -3.20
CA PRO A 57 14.91 -11.12 -1.81
C PRO A 57 14.01 -9.91 -1.46
N ILE A 58 13.43 -9.26 -2.47
CA ILE A 58 12.58 -8.07 -2.36
C ILE A 58 11.35 -8.26 -3.25
N ILE A 59 10.17 -7.89 -2.73
CA ILE A 59 8.95 -7.79 -3.53
C ILE A 59 8.94 -6.47 -4.27
N LYS A 60 9.11 -6.52 -5.59
CA LYS A 60 9.04 -5.34 -6.45
C LYS A 60 7.64 -5.20 -7.03
N TYR A 61 7.04 -4.03 -6.89
CA TYR A 61 5.79 -3.74 -7.59
C TYR A 61 5.82 -2.39 -8.29
N HIS A 62 5.10 -2.31 -9.42
CA HIS A 62 4.88 -1.08 -10.17
C HIS A 62 3.39 -0.72 -10.13
N ARG A 63 3.12 0.57 -10.33
CA ARG A 63 1.77 1.13 -10.38
C ARG A 63 0.84 0.50 -11.43
N LYS A 64 1.36 -0.10 -12.50
CA LYS A 64 0.56 -0.52 -13.68
C LYS A 64 0.74 -1.98 -14.11
N SER A 65 1.74 -2.69 -13.60
CA SER A 65 2.10 -4.02 -14.12
C SER A 65 2.98 -4.76 -13.12
N GLY A 66 3.02 -6.09 -13.24
CA GLY A 66 3.85 -6.96 -12.41
C GLY A 66 3.03 -7.98 -11.64
N PRO A 67 3.70 -8.86 -10.88
CA PRO A 67 3.05 -9.99 -10.19
C PRO A 67 2.15 -9.57 -9.03
N CYS A 68 2.36 -8.37 -8.47
CA CYS A 68 1.65 -7.88 -7.27
C CYS A 68 0.94 -6.54 -7.52
N PRO A 69 0.00 -6.45 -8.49
CA PRO A 69 -0.70 -5.20 -8.81
C PRO A 69 -1.57 -4.71 -7.65
N TYR A 70 -2.04 -5.64 -6.81
CA TYR A 70 -2.85 -5.36 -5.63
C TYR A 70 -2.11 -4.58 -4.54
N LEU A 71 -0.79 -4.46 -4.59
CA LEU A 71 -0.04 -3.60 -3.66
C LEU A 71 -0.21 -2.11 -3.99
N SER A 72 -0.52 -1.76 -5.24
CA SER A 72 -0.66 -0.37 -5.65
C SER A 72 -1.89 0.32 -5.03
N GLU A 73 -1.75 1.61 -4.72
CA GLU A 73 -2.85 2.49 -4.28
C GLU A 73 -3.91 2.70 -5.37
N ASN A 74 -3.55 2.40 -6.61
CA ASN A 74 -4.42 2.49 -7.77
C ASN A 74 -5.24 1.21 -8.00
N PHE A 75 -4.95 0.13 -7.28
CA PHE A 75 -5.66 -1.13 -7.46
C PHE A 75 -7.15 -0.95 -7.14
N PRO A 76 -8.08 -1.38 -8.02
CA PRO A 76 -9.51 -1.37 -7.76
C PRO A 76 -9.85 -2.21 -6.53
N CYS A 77 -10.33 -1.57 -5.47
CA CYS A 77 -10.84 -2.24 -4.27
C CYS A 77 -11.82 -1.32 -3.56
N SER A 78 -12.94 -1.89 -3.12
CA SER A 78 -13.93 -1.17 -2.33
C SER A 78 -13.37 -0.80 -0.95
N ILE A 79 -13.47 0.46 -0.57
CA ILE A 79 -13.10 0.98 0.74
C ILE A 79 -14.27 1.81 1.28
N MET A 80 -14.96 1.31 2.29
CA MET A 80 -15.97 2.04 3.03
C MET A 80 -15.32 3.04 3.99
N PHE A 81 -15.63 4.32 3.82
CA PHE A 81 -15.11 5.41 4.64
C PHE A 81 -16.16 6.52 4.76
N GLU A 82 -16.46 6.95 6.01
CA GLU A 82 -17.49 7.97 6.32
C GLU A 82 -18.85 7.69 5.64
N GLY A 83 -19.26 6.41 5.59
CA GLY A 83 -20.51 5.99 4.97
C GLY A 83 -20.52 6.04 3.43
N SER A 84 -19.38 6.33 2.80
CA SER A 84 -19.20 6.30 1.35
C SER A 84 -18.24 5.19 0.93
N GLU A 85 -18.56 4.56 -0.21
CA GLU A 85 -17.67 3.58 -0.84
C GLU A 85 -16.68 4.28 -1.78
N TRP A 86 -15.39 3.99 -1.63
CA TRP A 86 -14.32 4.55 -2.45
C TRP A 86 -13.70 3.45 -3.33
N PRO A 87 -13.47 3.71 -4.64
CA PRO A 87 -13.07 2.66 -5.57
C PRO A 87 -11.59 2.29 -5.51
N THR A 88 -10.73 3.18 -4.98
CA THR A 88 -9.31 2.89 -4.72
C THR A 88 -8.77 3.74 -3.56
N VAL A 89 -7.61 3.35 -3.01
CA VAL A 89 -6.84 4.16 -2.05
C VAL A 89 -6.52 5.54 -2.65
N GLN A 90 -6.17 5.62 -3.93
CA GLN A 90 -5.85 6.88 -4.60
C GLN A 90 -7.03 7.87 -4.60
N HIS A 91 -8.27 7.40 -4.75
CA HIS A 91 -9.45 8.27 -4.72
C HIS A 91 -9.66 8.83 -3.32
N LEU A 92 -9.68 7.94 -2.32
CA LEU A 92 -9.87 8.35 -0.93
C LEU A 92 -8.75 9.29 -0.47
N PHE A 93 -7.49 8.97 -0.77
CA PHE A 93 -6.34 9.82 -0.39
C PHE A 93 -6.41 11.23 -0.99
N GLN A 94 -6.86 11.39 -2.23
CA GLN A 94 -7.02 12.74 -2.82
C GLN A 94 -8.20 13.49 -2.21
N ALA A 95 -9.30 12.79 -1.90
CA ALA A 95 -10.43 13.39 -1.22
C ALA A 95 -10.13 13.78 0.24
N SER A 96 -9.22 13.06 0.90
CA SER A 96 -8.77 13.38 2.26
C SER A 96 -8.01 14.70 2.35
N LYS A 97 -7.43 15.19 1.25
CA LYS A 97 -6.71 16.46 1.19
C LYS A 97 -7.61 17.69 1.30
N ILE A 98 -8.92 17.53 1.09
CA ILE A 98 -9.84 18.66 1.03
C ILE A 98 -9.98 19.27 2.42
N ASP A 99 -9.75 20.58 2.53
CA ASP A 99 -10.02 21.36 3.74
C ASP A 99 -11.48 21.17 4.17
N LYS A 100 -11.67 20.75 5.42
CA LYS A 100 -12.99 20.46 6.01
C LYS A 100 -13.90 21.68 6.07
N SER A 101 -13.33 22.88 6.03
CA SER A 101 -14.06 24.15 5.99
C SER A 101 -14.50 24.57 4.58
N ALA A 102 -14.10 23.82 3.53
CA ALA A 102 -14.49 24.11 2.16
C ALA A 102 -16.01 24.02 1.97
N LYS A 103 -16.62 25.09 1.47
CA LYS A 103 -18.08 25.22 1.28
C LYS A 103 -18.68 24.15 0.36
N ASN A 104 -17.89 23.58 -0.53
CA ASN A 104 -18.28 22.59 -1.53
C ASN A 104 -17.61 21.22 -1.34
N ILE A 105 -17.19 20.89 -0.10
CA ILE A 105 -16.48 19.63 0.21
C ILE A 105 -17.17 18.38 -0.32
N ASP A 106 -18.49 18.26 -0.15
CA ASP A 106 -19.25 17.08 -0.60
C ASP A 106 -19.20 16.93 -2.12
N GLN A 107 -19.32 18.03 -2.86
CA GLN A 107 -19.22 18.03 -4.32
C GLN A 107 -17.80 17.64 -4.77
N LEU A 108 -16.76 18.22 -4.17
CA LEU A 108 -15.37 17.89 -4.49
C LEU A 108 -15.04 16.43 -4.21
N ARG A 109 -15.53 15.90 -3.08
CA ARG A 109 -15.39 14.48 -2.72
C ARG A 109 -16.12 13.59 -3.73
N MET A 110 -17.34 13.97 -4.13
CA MET A 110 -18.10 13.23 -5.14
C MET A 110 -17.42 13.23 -6.50
N ASP A 111 -16.90 14.38 -6.95
CA ASP A 111 -16.17 14.52 -8.21
C ASP A 111 -14.92 13.64 -8.22
N ILE A 112 -14.13 13.65 -7.14
CA ILE A 112 -12.97 12.78 -6.98
C ILE A 112 -13.37 11.32 -6.97
N ARG A 113 -14.41 10.94 -6.21
CA ARG A 113 -14.86 9.55 -6.04
C ARG A 113 -15.36 8.93 -7.33
N ASN A 114 -16.05 9.71 -8.16
CA ASN A 114 -16.72 9.23 -9.37
C ASN A 114 -15.85 9.31 -10.64
N GLU A 115 -14.64 9.88 -10.57
CA GLU A 115 -13.74 10.02 -11.71
C GLU A 115 -13.04 8.70 -12.05
N PRO A 116 -13.32 8.06 -13.20
CA PRO A 116 -12.74 6.76 -13.54
C PRO A 116 -11.24 6.82 -13.92
N ASP A 117 -10.73 7.98 -14.39
CA ASP A 117 -9.32 8.13 -14.75
C ASP A 117 -8.47 8.56 -13.55
N LEU A 118 -7.65 7.64 -13.05
CA LEU A 118 -6.72 7.87 -11.93
C LEU A 118 -5.74 9.04 -12.15
N LYS A 119 -5.43 9.41 -13.41
CA LYS A 119 -4.64 10.62 -13.69
C LYS A 119 -5.45 11.87 -13.38
N ARG A 120 -6.74 11.88 -13.74
CA ARG A 120 -7.66 12.98 -13.45
C ARG A 120 -7.98 13.06 -11.96
N VAL A 121 -8.14 11.93 -11.26
CA VAL A 121 -8.25 11.89 -9.78
C VAL A 121 -7.09 12.64 -9.11
N LYS A 122 -5.85 12.37 -9.52
CA LYS A 122 -4.68 13.11 -9.02
C LYS A 122 -4.74 14.60 -9.35
N ALA A 123 -5.12 14.94 -10.58
CA ALA A 123 -5.22 16.33 -11.01
C ALA A 123 -6.30 17.11 -10.26
N LEU A 124 -7.45 16.48 -9.98
CA LEU A 124 -8.53 17.05 -9.16
C LEU A 124 -8.03 17.28 -7.72
N GLY A 125 -7.40 16.28 -7.11
CA GLY A 125 -6.85 16.39 -5.75
C GLY A 125 -5.70 17.41 -5.60
N HIS A 126 -5.08 17.87 -6.68
CA HIS A 126 -4.12 18.98 -6.66
C HIS A 126 -4.78 20.37 -6.76
N LYS A 127 -6.07 20.43 -7.11
CA LYS A 127 -6.82 21.68 -7.31
C LYS A 127 -7.81 21.98 -6.17
N VAL A 128 -8.02 21.02 -5.28
CA VAL A 128 -8.92 21.22 -4.13
C VAL A 128 -8.34 22.23 -3.14
N PRO A 129 -9.18 22.91 -2.35
CA PRO A 129 -8.73 23.63 -1.16
C PRO A 129 -7.99 22.65 -0.25
N LEU A 130 -6.71 22.88 -0.01
CA LEU A 130 -5.84 21.95 0.72
C LEU A 130 -5.99 22.17 2.23
N ASP A 131 -6.24 21.08 2.96
CA ASP A 131 -6.12 21.07 4.42
C ASP A 131 -4.65 21.35 4.79
N LYS A 132 -4.42 22.37 5.63
CA LYS A 132 -3.08 22.83 6.01
C LYS A 132 -2.25 21.72 6.64
N GLU A 133 -2.87 20.76 7.31
CA GLU A 133 -2.17 19.63 7.90
C GLU A 133 -1.52 18.72 6.84
N PHE A 134 -1.97 18.72 5.58
CA PHE A 134 -1.35 17.92 4.51
C PHE A 134 0.00 18.44 4.02
N GLU A 135 0.40 19.65 4.43
CA GLU A 135 1.77 20.12 4.25
C GLU A 135 2.75 19.37 5.17
N ASP A 136 2.28 18.91 6.33
CA ASP A 136 3.05 18.07 7.22
C ASP A 136 3.21 16.65 6.66
N VAL A 137 4.46 16.18 6.62
CA VAL A 137 4.80 14.86 6.08
C VAL A 137 4.24 13.76 6.95
N GLY A 138 4.27 13.91 8.28
CA GLY A 138 3.77 12.93 9.23
C GLY A 138 2.26 12.69 9.05
N HIS A 139 1.48 13.78 8.96
CA HIS A 139 0.05 13.72 8.70
C HIS A 139 -0.26 13.01 7.38
N LYS A 140 0.44 13.39 6.30
CA LYS A 140 0.27 12.78 4.97
C LYS A 140 0.54 11.27 4.98
N LEU A 141 1.63 10.85 5.62
CA LEU A 141 1.97 9.43 5.77
C LEU A 141 0.93 8.69 6.61
N ASN A 142 0.47 9.31 7.71
CA ASN A 142 -0.54 8.73 8.58
C ASN A 142 -1.89 8.53 7.85
N VAL A 143 -2.32 9.49 7.04
CA VAL A 143 -3.53 9.35 6.20
C VAL A 143 -3.36 8.20 5.20
N MET A 144 -2.24 8.16 4.46
CA MET A 144 -1.98 7.08 3.50
C MET A 144 -1.95 5.70 4.18
N PHE A 145 -1.27 5.60 5.33
CA PHE A 145 -1.19 4.38 6.13
C PHE A 145 -2.57 3.89 6.55
N LYS A 146 -3.37 4.77 7.17
CA LYS A 146 -4.70 4.41 7.66
C LYS A 146 -5.64 3.97 6.52
N ILE A 147 -5.60 4.65 5.37
CA ILE A 147 -6.39 4.24 4.19
C ILE A 147 -5.90 2.89 3.63
N THR A 148 -4.57 2.71 3.53
CA THR A 148 -3.97 1.46 3.04
C THR A 148 -4.33 0.30 3.96
N TYR A 149 -4.31 0.50 5.27
CA TYR A 149 -4.76 -0.50 6.22
C TYR A 149 -6.25 -0.83 6.03
N GLN A 150 -7.13 0.16 5.85
CA GLN A 150 -8.55 -0.09 5.57
C GLN A 150 -8.76 -0.93 4.30
N LYS A 151 -7.97 -0.67 3.24
CA LYS A 151 -7.99 -1.51 2.03
C LYS A 151 -7.81 -2.99 2.36
N PHE A 152 -6.77 -3.35 3.11
CA PHE A 152 -6.53 -4.76 3.42
C PHE A 152 -7.51 -5.30 4.47
N ARG A 153 -7.85 -4.51 5.49
CA ARG A 153 -8.79 -4.91 6.55
C ARG A 153 -10.18 -5.23 5.98
N GLN A 154 -10.69 -4.39 5.08
CA GLN A 154 -12.02 -4.54 4.50
C GLN A 154 -12.07 -5.53 3.33
N ASN A 155 -10.91 -5.94 2.81
CA ASN A 155 -10.79 -6.90 1.71
C ASN A 155 -9.96 -8.12 2.17
N PRO A 156 -10.57 -9.10 2.87
CA PRO A 156 -9.85 -10.24 3.44
C PRO A 156 -9.01 -11.05 2.43
N HIS A 157 -9.45 -11.10 1.17
CA HIS A 157 -8.69 -11.73 0.09
C HIS A 157 -7.35 -10.99 -0.16
N LEU A 158 -7.36 -9.66 -0.17
CA LEU A 158 -6.13 -8.86 -0.30
C LEU A 158 -5.24 -8.99 0.94
N ALA A 159 -5.84 -9.04 2.14
CA ALA A 159 -5.09 -9.29 3.38
C ALA A 159 -4.38 -10.65 3.32
N ALA A 160 -5.07 -11.69 2.86
CA ALA A 160 -4.47 -13.00 2.69
C ALA A 160 -3.32 -12.99 1.67
N ARG A 161 -3.50 -12.27 0.55
CA ARG A 161 -2.45 -12.11 -0.47
C ARG A 161 -1.22 -11.39 0.05
N ILE A 162 -1.35 -10.26 0.75
CA ILE A 162 -0.17 -9.54 1.27
C ILE A 162 0.58 -10.38 2.32
N LEU A 163 -0.12 -11.10 3.20
CA LEU A 163 0.50 -11.97 4.19
C LEU A 163 1.23 -13.15 3.53
N HIS A 164 0.62 -13.78 2.53
CA HIS A 164 1.18 -14.97 1.89
C HIS A 164 2.25 -14.66 0.84
N GLU A 165 1.97 -13.76 -0.11
CA GLU A 165 2.86 -13.52 -1.26
C GLU A 165 4.08 -12.67 -0.92
N THR A 166 4.01 -11.84 0.12
CA THR A 166 5.15 -11.02 0.55
C THR A 166 5.94 -11.61 1.70
N ALA A 167 5.34 -12.52 2.48
CA ALA A 167 5.95 -13.14 3.66
C ALA A 167 6.64 -12.11 4.57
N ASP A 168 7.92 -12.29 4.89
CA ASP A 168 8.76 -11.36 5.66
C ASP A 168 9.57 -10.39 4.77
N LYS A 169 9.52 -10.55 3.44
CA LYS A 169 10.39 -9.81 2.51
C LYS A 169 10.08 -8.31 2.47
N PRO A 170 11.11 -7.45 2.27
CA PRO A 170 10.88 -6.03 2.01
C PRO A 170 10.03 -5.78 0.76
N ILE A 171 9.17 -4.77 0.81
CA ILE A 171 8.27 -4.38 -0.28
C ILE A 171 8.72 -3.05 -0.87
N TRP A 172 8.97 -3.01 -2.18
CA TRP A 172 9.54 -1.84 -2.86
C TRP A 172 8.64 -1.37 -3.99
N HIS A 173 8.21 -0.11 -3.91
CA HIS A 173 7.41 0.56 -4.93
C HIS A 173 8.31 1.25 -5.95
N PHE A 174 8.28 0.82 -7.19
CA PHE A 174 9.10 1.41 -8.25
C PHE A 174 8.30 2.42 -9.06
N CYS A 175 8.59 3.70 -8.85
CA CYS A 175 7.97 4.79 -9.61
C CYS A 175 8.89 6.03 -9.67
N GLU A 176 8.52 6.99 -10.53
CA GLU A 176 9.25 8.26 -10.71
C GLU A 176 9.10 9.19 -9.50
N ASP A 177 8.06 8.99 -8.69
CA ASP A 177 7.78 9.75 -7.48
C ASP A 177 8.58 9.16 -6.31
N VAL A 178 9.81 9.64 -6.14
CA VAL A 178 10.79 9.15 -5.15
C VAL A 178 10.39 9.38 -3.69
N PHE A 179 9.31 10.13 -3.43
CA PHE A 179 8.73 10.22 -2.10
C PHE A 179 7.96 8.94 -1.77
N TRP A 180 7.05 8.54 -2.66
CA TRP A 180 6.20 7.37 -2.44
C TRP A 180 6.88 6.05 -2.82
N GLY A 181 7.83 6.08 -3.75
CA GLY A 181 8.57 4.92 -4.22
C GLY A 181 10.07 5.16 -4.27
N THR A 182 10.76 4.30 -5.01
CA THR A 182 12.19 4.38 -5.31
C THR A 182 12.41 4.28 -6.82
N SER A 183 13.49 4.89 -7.29
CA SER A 183 13.88 4.86 -8.70
C SER A 183 14.79 3.67 -9.00
N LYS A 184 14.76 3.14 -10.23
CA LYS A 184 15.60 1.99 -10.64
C LYS A 184 17.11 2.22 -10.41
N SER A 185 17.57 3.48 -10.45
CA SER A 185 18.98 3.85 -10.26
C SER A 185 19.50 3.68 -8.83
N GLU A 186 18.63 3.47 -7.84
CA GLU A 186 19.02 3.31 -6.43
C GLU A 186 19.31 1.85 -6.05
N ILE A 187 19.17 0.90 -6.98
CA ILE A 187 19.29 -0.55 -6.73
C ILE A 187 20.27 -1.25 -7.67
N GLU A 188 20.95 -0.51 -8.54
CA GLU A 188 22.16 -1.06 -9.14
C GLU A 188 23.17 -1.27 -7.99
N PRO A 189 23.89 -2.41 -7.98
CA PRO A 189 24.80 -2.71 -6.88
C PRO A 189 25.75 -1.53 -6.69
N LEU A 190 26.02 -1.19 -5.42
CA LEU A 190 27.04 -0.26 -4.92
C LEU A 190 28.46 -0.67 -5.39
N SER A 191 28.62 -0.86 -6.71
CA SER A 191 29.76 -1.45 -7.38
C SER A 191 30.60 -0.40 -8.10
N GLN A 192 30.21 0.87 -8.03
CA GLN A 192 31.04 1.96 -8.52
C GLN A 192 30.96 3.09 -7.49
N GLU A 193 32.13 3.51 -7.01
CA GLU A 193 32.32 4.68 -6.16
C GLU A 193 31.39 5.84 -6.59
N PRO A 194 30.90 6.66 -5.63
CA PRO A 194 29.94 7.71 -5.92
C PRO A 194 30.45 8.60 -7.05
N LYS A 195 29.89 8.42 -8.25
CA LYS A 195 30.18 9.27 -9.40
C LYS A 195 29.69 10.66 -9.04
N SER A 196 30.64 11.57 -8.84
CA SER A 196 30.36 12.97 -8.54
C SER A 196 29.41 13.54 -9.61
N CYS A 197 28.18 13.87 -9.22
CA CYS A 197 27.25 14.57 -10.09
C CYS A 197 27.72 16.03 -10.20
N ARG A 198 28.36 16.38 -11.33
CA ARG A 198 28.60 17.80 -11.66
C ARG A 198 27.29 18.41 -12.14
N SER A 199 26.77 19.37 -11.39
CA SER A 199 25.71 20.28 -11.86
C SER A 199 26.30 21.32 -12.82
N HIS A 200 25.50 21.77 -13.78
CA HIS A 200 25.84 22.82 -14.76
C HIS A 200 26.06 24.23 -14.15
N SER A 201 26.25 24.32 -12.83
CA SER A 201 26.49 25.58 -12.11
C SER A 201 27.78 25.58 -11.27
N GLY A 202 28.65 24.57 -11.41
CA GLY A 202 29.98 24.59 -10.80
C GLY A 202 30.01 24.58 -9.27
N ARG A 203 28.87 24.38 -8.59
CA ARG A 203 28.83 24.13 -7.14
C ARG A 203 28.79 22.63 -6.86
N THR A 204 29.78 22.18 -6.11
CA THR A 204 29.77 20.91 -5.40
C THR A 204 28.53 20.86 -4.50
N VAL A 205 27.54 20.06 -4.90
CA VAL A 205 26.40 19.73 -4.03
C VAL A 205 26.87 18.60 -3.12
N ALA A 206 26.70 18.79 -1.83
CA ALA A 206 26.96 17.78 -0.80
C ALA A 206 26.37 16.42 -1.21
N THR A 207 27.09 15.34 -0.88
CA THR A 207 26.60 13.96 -0.94
C THR A 207 25.16 13.90 -0.44
N LYS A 208 24.24 13.40 -1.27
CA LYS A 208 22.82 13.36 -0.95
C LYS A 208 22.60 12.66 0.41
N PRO A 209 21.87 13.28 1.34
CA PRO A 209 21.55 12.65 2.63
C PRO A 209 20.55 11.48 2.49
N TRP A 210 20.38 10.71 3.56
CA TRP A 210 19.62 9.45 3.74
C TRP A 210 18.11 9.44 3.38
N TRP A 211 17.61 10.48 2.71
CA TRP A 211 16.21 10.66 2.27
C TRP A 211 16.05 10.79 0.74
N SER A 212 17.04 10.36 -0.05
CA SER A 212 16.83 10.16 -1.49
C SER A 212 16.29 8.75 -1.74
N GLY A 213 14.98 8.64 -2.06
CA GLY A 213 14.33 7.38 -2.42
C GLY A 213 13.56 6.70 -1.29
N ASP A 214 12.71 7.43 -0.57
CA ASP A 214 12.18 7.00 0.73
C ASP A 214 11.30 5.73 0.69
N ASN A 215 10.77 5.34 -0.47
CA ASN A 215 9.92 4.16 -0.63
C ASN A 215 8.79 4.08 0.42
N TRP A 216 8.17 5.22 0.75
CA TRP A 216 7.18 5.29 1.83
C TRP A 216 6.00 4.33 1.63
N ASN A 217 5.56 4.07 0.39
CA ASN A 217 4.51 3.08 0.16
C ASN A 217 4.96 1.67 0.54
N GLY A 218 6.19 1.30 0.21
CA GLY A 218 6.78 0.03 0.61
C GLY A 218 6.80 -0.14 2.12
N LYS A 219 7.30 0.88 2.83
CA LYS A 219 7.34 0.91 4.31
C LYS A 219 5.95 0.84 4.94
N ILE A 220 4.98 1.60 4.41
CA ILE A 220 3.58 1.55 4.85
C ILE A 220 3.00 0.15 4.66
N LEU A 221 3.21 -0.49 3.50
CA LEU A 221 2.74 -1.84 3.23
C LEU A 221 3.35 -2.86 4.19
N THR A 222 4.65 -2.73 4.52
CA THR A 222 5.32 -3.57 5.50
C THR A 222 4.71 -3.42 6.89
N VAL A 223 4.48 -2.20 7.36
CA VAL A 223 3.83 -1.96 8.67
C VAL A 223 2.40 -2.49 8.67
N VAL A 224 1.63 -2.28 7.60
CA VAL A 224 0.27 -2.83 7.46
C VAL A 224 0.29 -4.36 7.53
N ARG A 225 1.22 -5.01 6.83
CA ARG A 225 1.40 -6.46 6.88
C ARG A 225 1.68 -6.96 8.30
N ILE A 226 2.59 -6.31 9.02
CA ILE A 226 2.93 -6.66 10.41
C ILE A 226 1.66 -6.58 11.28
N LEU A 227 0.91 -5.48 11.19
CA LEU A 227 -0.33 -5.31 11.95
C LEU A 227 -1.42 -6.34 11.60
N LEU A 228 -1.56 -6.67 10.32
CA LEU A 228 -2.48 -7.71 9.89
C LEU A 228 -2.06 -9.06 10.46
N ASN A 229 -0.76 -9.39 10.46
CA ASN A 229 -0.24 -10.64 11.00
C ASN A 229 -0.45 -10.75 12.53
N GLU A 230 -0.29 -9.65 13.27
CA GLU A 230 -0.54 -9.60 14.72
C GLU A 230 -2.03 -9.78 15.07
N ARG A 231 -2.94 -9.34 14.20
CA ARG A 231 -4.39 -9.29 14.48
C ARG A 231 -5.19 -10.42 13.85
N ILE A 232 -4.73 -10.91 12.71
CA ILE A 232 -5.37 -11.97 11.94
C ILE A 232 -4.67 -13.27 12.33
N SER A 233 -5.18 -13.94 13.37
CA SER A 233 -4.78 -15.31 13.73
C SER A 233 -5.39 -16.33 12.74
N LEU A 234 -5.01 -16.24 11.46
CA LEU A 234 -5.36 -17.24 10.45
C LEU A 234 -4.21 -18.23 10.29
N ARG A 235 -4.54 -19.53 10.17
CA ARG A 235 -3.51 -20.52 9.88
C ARG A 235 -3.03 -20.35 8.42
N PRO A 236 -1.76 -20.63 8.11
CA PRO A 236 -1.24 -20.52 6.75
C PRO A 236 -2.05 -21.26 5.68
N GLN A 237 -2.65 -22.41 6.02
CA GLN A 237 -3.50 -23.19 5.13
C GLN A 237 -4.81 -22.46 4.77
N ASP A 238 -5.37 -21.73 5.74
CA ASP A 238 -6.61 -20.96 5.55
C ASP A 238 -6.32 -19.76 4.64
N LEU A 239 -5.18 -19.07 4.82
CA LEU A 239 -4.72 -17.98 3.94
C LEU A 239 -4.57 -18.46 2.49
N LYS A 240 -3.89 -19.60 2.27
CA LYS A 240 -3.71 -20.18 0.94
C LYS A 240 -5.05 -20.48 0.26
N SER A 241 -5.98 -21.10 0.98
CA SER A 241 -7.30 -21.42 0.44
C SER A 241 -8.10 -20.17 0.02
N MET A 242 -8.01 -19.08 0.80
CA MET A 242 -8.66 -17.81 0.49
C MET A 242 -8.07 -17.14 -0.74
N VAL A 243 -6.73 -17.16 -0.88
CA VAL A 243 -6.04 -16.67 -2.07
C VAL A 243 -6.48 -17.48 -3.30
N GLU A 244 -6.47 -18.81 -3.22
CA GLU A 244 -6.87 -19.70 -4.33
C GLU A 244 -8.35 -19.56 -4.73
N GLU A 245 -9.23 -19.26 -3.78
CA GLU A 245 -10.66 -19.02 -4.05
C GLU A 245 -10.87 -17.64 -4.71
N ASP A 246 -10.16 -16.62 -4.27
CA ASP A 246 -10.21 -15.27 -4.85
C ASP A 246 -9.67 -15.26 -6.29
N PHE A 247 -8.53 -15.93 -6.52
CA PHE A 247 -7.99 -16.14 -7.87
C PHE A 247 -9.01 -16.83 -8.78
N ARG A 248 -9.76 -17.81 -8.27
CA ARG A 248 -10.83 -18.49 -9.04
C ARG A 248 -12.02 -17.59 -9.36
N LYS A 249 -12.34 -16.62 -8.49
CA LYS A 249 -13.51 -15.73 -8.64
C LYS A 249 -13.21 -14.50 -9.51
N HIS A 250 -11.99 -13.97 -9.45
CA HIS A 250 -11.66 -12.66 -10.03
C HIS A 250 -10.58 -12.71 -11.13
N CYS A 251 -10.02 -13.87 -11.45
CA CYS A 251 -9.06 -14.04 -12.54
C CYS A 251 -9.66 -14.84 -13.70
N PRO A 252 -9.77 -14.28 -14.92
CA PRO A 252 -10.11 -15.05 -16.10
C PRO A 252 -8.89 -15.92 -16.49
N CYS A 253 -9.03 -17.23 -16.33
CA CYS A 253 -8.12 -18.33 -16.76
C CYS A 253 -7.06 -18.79 -15.72
N PRO A 254 -7.20 -20.01 -15.13
CA PRO A 254 -6.33 -20.49 -14.04
C PRO A 254 -5.10 -21.31 -14.48
N GLU A 255 -4.92 -21.62 -15.77
CA GLU A 255 -4.11 -22.78 -16.15
C GLU A 255 -2.59 -22.51 -16.23
N GLU A 256 -2.15 -21.26 -16.44
CA GLU A 256 -0.73 -20.92 -16.57
C GLU A 256 -0.07 -20.50 -15.25
N PHE A 257 -0.82 -20.00 -14.26
CA PHE A 257 -0.26 -19.44 -13.02
C PHE A 257 0.09 -20.52 -11.98
N PHE A 258 -0.66 -21.63 -11.95
CA PHE A 258 -0.45 -22.71 -10.99
C PHE A 258 0.77 -23.58 -11.32
N GLN A 259 1.21 -23.63 -12.58
CA GLN A 259 2.38 -24.41 -12.97
C GLN A 259 3.70 -23.77 -12.48
N GLN A 260 3.74 -22.46 -12.26
CA GLN A 260 4.95 -21.78 -11.76
C GLN A 260 5.07 -21.82 -10.22
N SER A 261 3.96 -21.79 -9.47
CA SER A 261 4.01 -21.81 -8.00
C SER A 261 4.13 -23.22 -7.41
N THR A 262 3.71 -24.26 -8.13
CA THR A 262 3.81 -25.67 -7.68
C THR A 262 5.13 -26.35 -8.07
N ALA A 263 5.83 -25.84 -9.10
CA ALA A 263 7.18 -26.31 -9.46
C ALA A 263 8.22 -25.97 -8.39
N ALA A 264 8.04 -24.86 -7.66
CA ALA A 264 8.93 -24.47 -6.56
C ALA A 264 8.77 -25.32 -5.27
N LEU A 265 7.75 -26.20 -5.21
CA LEU A 265 7.44 -27.02 -4.02
C LEU A 265 7.56 -28.54 -4.27
N ARG A 266 8.09 -28.97 -5.42
CA ARG A 266 8.28 -30.39 -5.72
C ARG A 266 9.60 -30.63 -6.45
N HIS A 267 10.69 -30.79 -5.71
CA HIS A 267 11.73 -31.80 -6.00
C HIS A 267 12.60 -32.09 -4.76
N PRO A 268 13.25 -33.27 -4.68
CA PRO A 268 13.13 -34.15 -3.53
C PRO A 268 14.45 -34.26 -2.75
N HIS A 269 14.43 -33.87 -1.48
CA HIS A 269 15.47 -34.25 -0.51
C HIS A 269 14.88 -35.19 0.54
N THR A 270 14.45 -36.38 0.11
CA THR A 270 14.04 -37.43 1.05
C THR A 270 14.22 -38.83 0.45
N GLN A 271 15.41 -39.17 -0.03
CA GLN A 271 15.84 -40.57 -0.10
C GLN A 271 17.36 -40.69 0.07
N GLN A 272 17.85 -40.60 1.30
CA GLN A 272 19.08 -41.30 1.73
C GLN A 272 19.01 -41.56 3.24
N LEU A 273 18.06 -42.38 3.68
CA LEU A 273 18.13 -43.09 4.96
C LEU A 273 17.30 -44.37 4.83
N LYS A 274 17.95 -45.43 4.32
CA LYS A 274 17.69 -46.86 4.55
C LYS A 274 18.32 -47.69 3.42
N LYS A 275 19.61 -47.99 3.57
CA LYS A 275 20.23 -49.32 3.43
C LYS A 275 21.73 -49.17 3.63
#